data_AF-K5WJH6-F1
#
_entry.id   AF-K5WJH6-F1
#
_cell.length_a   1.000
_cell.length_b   1.000
_cell.length_c   1.000
_cell.angle_alpha   90.00
_cell.angle_beta   90.00
_cell.angle_gamma   90.00
#
_symmetry.space_group_name_H-M   'P 1'
#
loop_
_entity.id
_entity.type
_entity.pdbx_description
1 polymer ?
#
loop_
_entity_poly.entity_id
_entity_poly.type
_entity_poly.pdbx_seq_one_letter_code
_entity_poly.pdbx_strand_id
1 'polypeptide(L)'
;MVDSSSPPAQGYSGLTLPQTGYHADPKNGMGDGKIDLAKMGIAQTSMATVEVTRGVAQNVNSSGSKKRRTFSFQLFRKSKDKGKTPAHLLDTLPVPVTFLSHLPPPSFVPSSHVLVQVFAVGLDGLDSFLVQEKTVNGAKGTGFIPGRSIIGKAIEVGWDVKGDVCRRGEWIIGLLDVKKSGALAEFIVMERHRVHRAPQPLSRPTTLFPSSRRTHVRSMSLPSQLNRHPFAQIDQDLIASANLSIEELALLPICGLPAHRAVRTFADVISPATPKPDSGDRAKYVRILVLHGHDGPGALAVQMFARRGVKVWIQVPDSAARDDSNEEDNDDTDEPGPSTAGQTKESRFERLQTRLRAWGAEAICVGEPLEVLERLAEDGRSFDGILDTVGGVEIWEAGRKVLLADPEQDATLQTSSPMPSPSTSPSASSPKVSSTSNKRSFTVAQFTTLVGDNPSRPVPSAQDHLRSGFRSLKRTMSTGSRSRSSSPTRSPSAAALSSPSKDSLGRLSRRHTTSTIKAKKRTVSYVWVSIAADVDFEGEDVRDSLGAVAHMVESGSIRPWVGDGHDDNGPRVVPFDKSPEVFRRDGEGPVGPLKDGGTCVVRVVP
;
A
#
# COMPACT_ATOMS: atom_id res chain seq x y z
N MET A 1 53.20 4.07 -40.02
CA MET A 1 52.90 3.26 -38.83
C MET A 1 51.48 3.58 -38.43
N VAL A 2 50.63 2.56 -38.50
CA VAL A 2 49.18 2.62 -38.25
C VAL A 2 48.98 2.40 -36.76
N ASP A 3 48.23 3.27 -36.09
CA ASP A 3 47.65 2.97 -34.78
C ASP A 3 46.13 2.89 -34.94
N SER A 4 45.60 1.73 -34.59
CA SER A 4 44.22 1.30 -34.73
C SER A 4 43.52 1.39 -33.37
N SER A 5 42.57 2.32 -33.24
CA SER A 5 41.58 2.31 -32.15
C SER A 5 40.21 1.94 -32.71
N SER A 6 39.73 0.74 -32.37
CA SER A 6 38.39 0.25 -32.65
C SER A 6 37.32 0.98 -31.81
N PRO A 7 36.16 1.36 -32.38
CA PRO A 7 35.00 1.77 -31.59
C PRO A 7 34.20 0.56 -31.06
N PRO A 8 33.49 0.69 -29.93
CA PRO A 8 32.71 -0.40 -29.33
C PRO A 8 31.47 -0.74 -30.17
N ALA A 9 31.19 -2.03 -30.26
CA ALA A 9 30.04 -2.60 -30.96
C ALA A 9 28.71 -2.17 -30.31
N GLN A 10 28.00 -1.26 -30.96
CA GLN A 10 26.58 -1.02 -30.72
C GLN A 10 25.79 -2.15 -31.40
N GLY A 11 25.37 -3.12 -30.60
CA GLY A 11 24.34 -4.08 -30.99
C GLY A 11 22.95 -3.42 -30.86
N TYR A 12 22.28 -3.30 -32.00
CA TYR A 12 20.86 -3.55 -32.30
C TYR A 12 20.50 -2.76 -33.55
N SER A 13 20.21 -3.48 -34.62
CA SER A 13 19.77 -2.96 -35.90
C SER A 13 18.47 -2.18 -35.75
N GLY A 14 18.56 -0.86 -35.63
CA GLY A 14 17.44 0.06 -35.80
C GLY A 14 17.02 0.12 -37.26
N LEU A 15 16.28 -0.88 -37.73
CA LEU A 15 15.46 -0.74 -38.93
C LEU A 15 14.17 -0.04 -38.52
N THR A 16 14.22 1.30 -38.53
CA THR A 16 13.01 2.13 -38.46
C THR A 16 12.28 1.95 -39.80
N LEU A 17 11.28 1.07 -39.84
CA LEU A 17 10.39 0.98 -41.00
C LEU A 17 9.64 2.31 -41.15
N PRO A 18 9.51 2.86 -42.37
CA PRO A 18 8.76 4.09 -42.59
C PRO A 18 7.31 3.90 -42.13
N GLN A 19 6.82 4.83 -41.31
CA GLN A 19 5.42 4.90 -40.90
C GLN A 19 4.57 5.19 -42.15
N THR A 20 4.10 4.14 -42.82
CA THR A 20 3.09 4.29 -43.86
C THR A 20 1.78 4.67 -43.20
N GLY A 21 1.30 5.90 -43.45
CA GLY A 21 0.02 6.39 -42.95
C GLY A 21 -1.13 5.48 -43.40
N TYR A 22 -1.64 4.68 -42.46
CA TYR A 22 -2.75 3.77 -42.70
C TYR A 22 -4.07 4.53 -42.56
N HIS A 23 -4.82 4.64 -43.66
CA HIS A 23 -6.23 4.98 -43.64
C HIS A 23 -7.02 3.73 -43.22
N ALA A 24 -7.66 3.78 -42.05
CA ALA A 24 -8.57 2.70 -41.64
C ALA A 24 -9.75 2.64 -42.61
N ASP A 25 -9.89 1.51 -43.30
CA ASP A 25 -11.00 1.25 -44.22
C ASP A 25 -12.28 1.03 -43.40
N PRO A 26 -13.26 1.96 -43.42
CA PRO A 26 -14.37 1.98 -42.46
C PRO A 26 -15.40 0.86 -42.66
N LYS A 27 -15.25 0.03 -43.70
CA LYS A 27 -16.25 -0.97 -44.10
C LYS A 27 -15.98 -2.41 -43.65
N ASN A 28 -14.78 -2.75 -43.15
CA ASN A 28 -14.42 -4.11 -42.74
C ASN A 28 -14.07 -4.28 -41.24
N GLY A 29 -14.15 -3.21 -40.43
CA GLY A 29 -13.58 -3.22 -39.07
C GLY A 29 -14.54 -3.49 -37.92
N MET A 30 -15.86 -3.49 -38.12
CA MET A 30 -16.77 -3.25 -36.98
C MET A 30 -17.21 -4.49 -36.18
N GLY A 31 -16.78 -5.71 -36.54
CA GLY A 31 -17.38 -6.94 -36.00
C GLY A 31 -16.44 -7.98 -35.38
N ASP A 32 -15.25 -8.21 -35.96
CA ASP A 32 -14.47 -9.41 -35.61
C ASP A 32 -13.38 -9.18 -34.56
N GLY A 33 -13.15 -7.93 -34.11
CA GLY A 33 -12.16 -7.61 -33.06
C GLY A 33 -10.70 -7.98 -33.40
N LYS A 34 -10.43 -8.44 -34.62
CA LYS A 34 -9.12 -8.90 -35.08
C LYS A 34 -8.23 -7.72 -35.45
N ILE A 35 -7.00 -7.73 -34.94
CA ILE A 35 -6.03 -6.65 -35.08
C ILE A 35 -4.70 -7.24 -35.57
N ASP A 36 -4.03 -6.52 -36.46
CA ASP A 36 -2.69 -6.84 -36.92
C ASP A 36 -1.75 -5.67 -36.61
N LEU A 37 -1.18 -5.70 -35.41
CA LEU A 37 -0.32 -4.62 -34.89
C LEU A 37 0.96 -4.43 -35.73
N ALA A 38 1.45 -5.51 -36.35
CA ALA A 38 2.61 -5.46 -37.24
C ALA A 38 2.27 -4.75 -38.55
N LYS A 39 1.12 -5.07 -39.16
CA LYS A 39 0.64 -4.32 -40.35
C LYS A 39 0.37 -2.85 -40.06
N MET A 40 -0.03 -2.52 -38.83
CA MET A 40 -0.25 -1.15 -38.41
C MET A 40 1.06 -0.38 -38.10
N GLY A 41 2.22 -1.05 -38.12
CA GLY A 41 3.51 -0.45 -37.79
C GLY A 41 3.64 -0.05 -36.31
N ILE A 42 2.78 -0.60 -35.44
CA ILE A 42 2.77 -0.29 -33.99
C ILE A 42 3.66 -1.26 -33.22
N ALA A 43 3.71 -2.54 -33.64
CA ALA A 43 4.46 -3.59 -32.96
C ALA A 43 5.37 -4.35 -33.94
N GLN A 44 6.39 -5.01 -33.38
CA GLN A 44 7.15 -6.03 -34.09
C GLN A 44 6.37 -7.36 -34.12
N THR A 45 6.90 -8.37 -34.82
CA THR A 45 6.29 -9.71 -34.86
C THR A 45 6.31 -10.43 -33.52
N SER A 46 7.22 -10.03 -32.62
CA SER A 46 7.25 -10.44 -31.23
C SER A 46 7.25 -9.21 -30.32
N MET A 47 6.81 -9.40 -29.08
CA MET A 47 6.79 -8.39 -28.03
C MET A 47 7.70 -8.81 -26.87
N ALA A 48 8.30 -7.82 -26.20
CA ALA A 48 9.03 -8.05 -24.97
C ALA A 48 8.11 -8.29 -23.76
N THR A 49 8.48 -9.26 -22.93
CA THR A 49 7.80 -9.64 -21.69
C THR A 49 8.80 -10.03 -20.62
N VAL A 50 8.37 -9.94 -19.35
CA VAL A 50 9.11 -10.49 -18.21
C VAL A 50 8.29 -11.63 -17.66
N GLU A 51 8.84 -12.83 -17.65
CA GLU A 51 8.09 -14.02 -17.24
C GLU A 51 8.88 -14.96 -16.36
N VAL A 52 8.17 -15.78 -15.59
CA VAL A 52 8.75 -16.84 -14.77
C VAL A 52 9.29 -17.94 -15.67
N THR A 53 10.60 -18.19 -15.59
CA THR A 53 11.26 -19.22 -16.38
C THR A 53 11.41 -20.52 -15.59
N ARG A 54 11.33 -21.66 -16.30
CA ARG A 54 11.45 -22.99 -15.69
C ARG A 54 12.94 -23.26 -15.41
N GLY A 55 13.38 -23.21 -14.15
CA GLY A 55 14.72 -23.74 -13.84
C GLY A 55 15.40 -23.30 -12.56
N VAL A 56 14.91 -22.27 -11.87
CA VAL A 56 15.72 -21.65 -10.81
C VAL A 56 15.81 -22.43 -9.49
N ALA A 57 14.83 -23.28 -9.15
CA ALA A 57 14.77 -23.86 -7.79
C ALA A 57 14.57 -25.39 -7.71
N GLN A 58 14.70 -26.17 -8.80
CA GLN A 58 14.34 -27.60 -8.76
C GLN A 58 15.39 -28.61 -9.23
N ASN A 59 16.59 -28.19 -9.61
CA ASN A 59 17.63 -29.12 -10.10
C ASN A 59 18.83 -29.30 -9.17
N VAL A 60 18.60 -29.31 -7.85
CA VAL A 60 19.57 -29.87 -6.91
C VAL A 60 18.90 -31.07 -6.22
N ASN A 61 19.29 -32.27 -6.67
CA ASN A 61 18.90 -33.60 -6.16
C ASN A 61 17.72 -34.31 -6.87
N SER A 62 17.94 -34.73 -8.11
CA SER A 62 17.35 -36.00 -8.57
C SER A 62 18.40 -36.89 -9.26
N SER A 63 19.48 -37.22 -8.53
CA SER A 63 20.27 -38.41 -8.85
C SER A 63 19.45 -39.65 -8.50
N GLY A 64 19.17 -40.48 -9.50
CA GLY A 64 18.20 -41.55 -9.43
C GLY A 64 18.43 -42.59 -8.34
N SER A 65 17.33 -43.01 -7.71
CA SER A 65 17.20 -44.42 -7.34
C SER A 65 15.76 -44.85 -7.59
N LYS A 66 15.60 -45.76 -8.56
CA LYS A 66 14.38 -46.53 -8.73
C LYS A 66 14.22 -47.41 -7.48
N LYS A 67 13.27 -47.13 -6.59
CA LYS A 67 12.84 -48.09 -5.57
C LYS A 67 11.32 -48.29 -5.56
N ARG A 68 11.00 -49.57 -5.41
CA ARG A 68 9.76 -50.28 -5.71
C ARG A 68 8.58 -49.78 -4.89
N ARG A 69 7.39 -49.86 -5.49
CA ARG A 69 6.09 -49.71 -4.84
C ARG A 69 5.92 -50.75 -3.73
N THR A 70 5.65 -50.29 -2.51
CA THR A 70 4.95 -51.06 -1.49
C THR A 70 3.75 -50.23 -1.01
N PHE A 71 2.57 -50.83 -1.11
CA PHE A 71 1.33 -50.28 -0.56
C PHE A 71 1.32 -50.50 0.95
N SER A 72 1.22 -49.43 1.74
CA SER A 72 0.73 -49.50 3.11
C SER A 72 -0.14 -48.28 3.41
N PHE A 73 -1.36 -48.58 3.88
CA PHE A 73 -2.34 -47.62 4.36
C PHE A 73 -1.90 -47.13 5.75
N GLN A 74 -1.68 -45.83 5.93
CA GLN A 74 -1.49 -45.22 7.26
C GLN A 74 -2.00 -43.76 7.32
N LEU A 75 -3.11 -43.64 8.05
CA LEU A 75 -3.58 -42.58 8.94
C LEU A 75 -2.74 -41.29 9.11
N PHE A 76 -3.43 -40.15 8.98
CA PHE A 76 -3.13 -38.78 9.41
C PHE A 76 -1.71 -38.51 9.96
N ARG A 77 -0.84 -37.92 9.12
CA ARG A 77 0.38 -37.23 9.55
C ARG A 77 0.44 -35.82 8.98
N LYS A 78 0.63 -34.85 9.89
CA LYS A 78 0.99 -33.45 9.66
C LYS A 78 1.97 -33.34 8.50
N SER A 79 1.60 -32.57 7.47
CA SER A 79 2.48 -32.21 6.36
C SER A 79 3.73 -31.54 6.92
N LYS A 80 4.84 -32.27 6.88
CA LYS A 80 6.18 -31.77 7.21
C LYS A 80 6.66 -30.99 5.99
N ASP A 81 6.87 -29.69 6.15
CA ASP A 81 7.55 -28.79 5.20
C ASP A 81 8.80 -29.51 4.66
N LYS A 82 8.72 -30.06 3.44
CA LYS A 82 9.83 -30.70 2.74
C LYS A 82 10.12 -29.89 1.50
N GLY A 83 11.30 -29.27 1.45
CA GLY A 83 11.88 -28.74 0.22
C GLY A 83 11.98 -27.22 0.11
N LYS A 84 11.92 -26.45 1.21
CA LYS A 84 12.31 -25.04 1.15
C LYS A 84 13.84 -24.98 1.00
N THR A 85 14.32 -24.35 -0.06
CA THR A 85 15.74 -24.03 -0.24
C THR A 85 16.24 -23.31 1.02
N PRO A 86 17.39 -23.70 1.58
CA PRO A 86 17.98 -23.01 2.74
C PRO A 86 18.15 -21.51 2.47
N ALA A 87 17.87 -20.66 3.47
CA ALA A 87 17.91 -19.20 3.34
C ALA A 87 19.23 -18.68 2.76
N HIS A 88 20.36 -19.22 3.22
CA HIS A 88 21.71 -18.84 2.77
C HIS A 88 22.03 -19.18 1.30
N LEU A 89 21.20 -19.98 0.62
CA LEU A 89 21.37 -20.28 -0.82
C LEU A 89 20.44 -19.43 -1.69
N LEU A 90 19.40 -18.82 -1.12
CA LEU A 90 18.42 -18.04 -1.90
C LEU A 90 19.08 -16.84 -2.59
N ASP A 91 20.06 -16.21 -1.93
CA ASP A 91 20.80 -15.07 -2.48
C ASP A 91 21.72 -15.46 -3.65
N THR A 92 22.06 -16.75 -3.75
CA THR A 92 22.91 -17.30 -4.83
C THR A 92 22.12 -17.89 -5.98
N LEU A 93 20.81 -18.06 -5.82
CA LEU A 93 19.96 -18.60 -6.88
C LEU A 93 19.73 -17.54 -7.96
N PRO A 94 19.64 -17.95 -9.24
CA PRO A 94 19.29 -17.03 -10.31
C PRO A 94 17.92 -16.39 -10.05
N VAL A 95 17.67 -15.22 -10.62
CA VAL A 95 16.37 -14.54 -10.50
C VAL A 95 15.27 -15.42 -11.12
N PRO A 96 14.11 -15.62 -10.46
CA PRO A 96 13.06 -16.52 -10.93
C PRO A 96 12.35 -16.07 -12.22
N VAL A 97 12.57 -14.83 -12.64
CA VAL A 97 11.98 -14.21 -13.83
C VAL A 97 13.06 -13.80 -14.82
N THR A 98 12.70 -13.73 -16.10
CA THR A 98 13.64 -13.37 -17.17
C THR A 98 12.94 -12.47 -18.18
N PHE A 99 13.68 -11.52 -18.74
CA PHE A 99 13.26 -10.68 -19.84
C PHE A 99 13.40 -11.44 -21.17
N LEU A 100 12.33 -11.56 -21.94
CA LEU A 100 12.27 -12.33 -23.20
C LEU A 100 11.47 -11.56 -24.26
N SER A 101 11.74 -11.82 -25.55
CA SER A 101 11.06 -11.15 -26.68
C SER A 101 10.52 -12.14 -27.72
N HIS A 102 9.78 -13.14 -27.25
CA HIS A 102 9.40 -14.30 -28.06
C HIS A 102 7.88 -14.45 -28.26
N LEU A 103 7.06 -13.79 -27.43
CA LEU A 103 5.61 -13.91 -27.53
C LEU A 103 5.08 -13.02 -28.66
N PRO A 104 4.07 -13.46 -29.42
CA PRO A 104 3.40 -12.59 -30.38
C PRO A 104 2.51 -11.57 -29.64
N PRO A 105 2.38 -10.33 -30.16
CA PRO A 105 1.46 -9.37 -29.58
C PRO A 105 -0.01 -9.82 -29.74
N PRO A 106 -0.93 -9.37 -28.86
CA PRO A 106 -2.34 -9.75 -28.96
C PRO A 106 -2.96 -9.36 -30.30
N SER A 107 -3.57 -10.33 -30.99
CA SER A 107 -4.18 -10.14 -32.31
C SER A 107 -5.71 -10.04 -32.29
N PHE A 108 -6.33 -10.05 -31.11
CA PHE A 108 -7.78 -10.02 -30.94
C PHE A 108 -8.17 -9.24 -29.68
N VAL A 109 -9.16 -8.36 -29.82
CA VAL A 109 -9.76 -7.59 -28.73
C VAL A 109 -11.23 -7.96 -28.60
N PRO A 110 -11.62 -8.57 -27.47
CA PRO A 110 -13.03 -8.81 -27.18
C PRO A 110 -13.85 -7.51 -27.13
N SER A 111 -15.16 -7.61 -27.36
CA SER A 111 -16.07 -6.46 -27.44
C SER A 111 -16.04 -5.53 -26.22
N SER A 112 -15.87 -6.08 -25.02
CA SER A 112 -15.86 -5.33 -23.75
C SER A 112 -14.45 -5.00 -23.23
N HIS A 113 -13.42 -5.18 -24.07
CA HIS A 113 -12.03 -5.03 -23.69
C HIS A 113 -11.33 -3.92 -24.47
N VAL A 114 -10.16 -3.53 -23.98
CA VAL A 114 -9.28 -2.50 -24.56
C VAL A 114 -7.89 -3.11 -24.72
N LEU A 115 -7.29 -2.97 -25.91
CA LEU A 115 -5.88 -3.24 -26.13
C LEU A 115 -5.06 -2.01 -25.81
N VAL A 116 -4.05 -2.18 -24.97
CA VAL A 116 -3.24 -1.11 -24.40
C VAL A 116 -1.79 -1.34 -24.77
N GLN A 117 -1.12 -0.29 -25.25
CA GLN A 117 0.34 -0.23 -25.29
C GLN A 117 0.82 0.28 -23.93
N VAL A 118 1.57 -0.53 -23.21
CA VAL A 118 2.00 -0.26 -21.84
C VAL A 118 3.24 0.62 -21.87
N PHE A 119 3.22 1.74 -21.15
CA PHE A 119 4.38 2.65 -21.03
C PHE A 119 5.14 2.42 -19.73
N ALA A 120 4.41 2.24 -18.63
CA ALA A 120 5.01 1.87 -17.36
C ALA A 120 4.07 0.99 -16.53
N VAL A 121 4.69 0.24 -15.62
CA VAL A 121 4.05 -0.74 -14.75
C VAL A 121 4.43 -0.42 -13.31
N GLY A 122 3.43 -0.32 -12.43
CA GLY A 122 3.63 -0.26 -10.99
C GLY A 122 3.69 -1.67 -10.40
N LEU A 123 4.67 -1.90 -9.52
CA LEU A 123 4.89 -3.15 -8.81
C LEU A 123 4.83 -2.92 -7.29
N ASP A 124 4.25 -3.88 -6.58
CA ASP A 124 4.24 -3.93 -5.12
C ASP A 124 4.70 -5.31 -4.59
N GLY A 125 4.75 -5.44 -3.27
CA GLY A 125 5.09 -6.70 -2.62
C GLY A 125 4.20 -7.88 -3.04
N LEU A 126 2.93 -7.64 -3.40
CA LEU A 126 2.01 -8.70 -3.86
C LEU A 126 2.48 -9.31 -5.17
N ASP A 127 3.00 -8.51 -6.10
CA ASP A 127 3.57 -9.03 -7.36
C ASP A 127 4.79 -9.94 -7.09
N SER A 128 5.64 -9.58 -6.12
CA SER A 128 6.75 -10.45 -5.68
C SER A 128 6.26 -11.77 -5.07
N PHE A 129 5.19 -11.74 -4.27
CA PHE A 129 4.58 -12.96 -3.73
C PHE A 129 3.97 -13.86 -4.82
N LEU A 130 3.33 -13.27 -5.84
CA LEU A 130 2.78 -14.03 -6.97
C LEU A 130 3.88 -14.74 -7.75
N VAL A 131 4.99 -14.06 -8.03
CA VAL A 131 6.16 -14.67 -8.70
C VAL A 131 6.69 -15.85 -7.88
N GLN A 132 6.83 -15.69 -6.57
CA GLN A 132 7.28 -16.76 -5.68
C GLN A 132 6.31 -17.95 -5.71
N GLU A 133 5.00 -17.72 -5.58
CA GLU A 133 3.98 -18.77 -5.64
C GLU A 133 4.04 -19.55 -6.97
N LYS A 134 4.19 -18.84 -8.09
CA LYS A 134 4.28 -19.46 -9.42
C LYS A 134 5.59 -20.23 -9.60
N THR A 135 6.69 -19.72 -9.08
CA THR A 135 8.00 -20.39 -9.11
C THR A 135 7.95 -21.70 -8.32
N VAL A 136 7.34 -21.71 -7.13
CA VAL A 136 7.18 -22.91 -6.30
C VAL A 136 6.28 -23.95 -6.97
N ASN A 137 5.28 -23.51 -7.75
CA ASN A 137 4.40 -24.39 -8.53
C ASN A 137 5.08 -25.01 -9.77
N GLY A 138 6.33 -24.66 -10.06
CA GLY A 138 7.17 -25.27 -11.09
C GLY A 138 6.58 -25.15 -12.49
N ALA A 139 6.36 -26.28 -13.17
CA ALA A 139 5.91 -26.32 -14.57
C ALA A 139 4.56 -25.61 -14.83
N LYS A 140 3.70 -25.44 -13.81
CA LYS A 140 2.44 -24.69 -13.93
C LYS A 140 2.61 -23.18 -13.84
N GLY A 141 3.75 -22.70 -13.38
CA GLY A 141 4.07 -21.28 -13.26
C GLY A 141 4.93 -20.74 -14.40
N THR A 142 5.51 -21.61 -15.23
CA THR A 142 6.32 -21.18 -16.39
C THR A 142 5.49 -20.36 -17.37
N GLY A 143 6.04 -19.23 -17.82
CA GLY A 143 5.34 -18.29 -18.71
C GLY A 143 4.37 -17.34 -17.98
N PHE A 144 4.35 -17.35 -16.64
CA PHE A 144 3.60 -16.35 -15.88
C PHE A 144 4.28 -14.99 -15.97
N ILE A 145 3.53 -13.98 -16.40
CA ILE A 145 4.00 -12.59 -16.51
C ILE A 145 3.50 -11.81 -15.26
N PRO A 146 4.38 -11.19 -14.45
CA PRO A 146 3.97 -10.43 -13.28
C PRO A 146 3.47 -9.02 -13.62
N GLY A 147 3.02 -8.31 -12.57
CA GLY A 147 2.58 -6.93 -12.63
C GLY A 147 1.09 -6.79 -12.91
N ARG A 148 0.46 -5.85 -12.21
CA ARG A 148 -0.98 -5.60 -12.28
C ARG A 148 -1.35 -4.16 -12.62
N SER A 149 -0.53 -3.21 -12.19
CA SER A 149 -0.75 -1.79 -12.40
C SER A 149 -0.19 -1.36 -13.74
N ILE A 150 -0.94 -0.62 -14.54
CA ILE A 150 -0.44 -0.08 -15.81
C ILE A 150 -0.83 1.38 -16.02
N ILE A 151 0.02 2.07 -16.76
CA ILE A 151 -0.28 3.30 -17.49
C ILE A 151 0.12 3.08 -18.95
N GLY A 152 -0.76 3.44 -19.87
CA GLY A 152 -0.53 3.21 -21.29
C GLY A 152 -1.51 3.94 -22.19
N LYS A 153 -1.36 3.74 -23.51
CA LYS A 153 -2.28 4.28 -24.51
C LYS A 153 -3.19 3.19 -25.05
N ALA A 154 -4.48 3.50 -25.16
CA ALA A 154 -5.43 2.60 -25.79
C ALA A 154 -5.17 2.54 -27.30
N ILE A 155 -4.79 1.37 -27.82
CA ILE A 155 -4.52 1.16 -29.24
C ILE A 155 -5.79 0.78 -29.99
N GLU A 156 -6.61 -0.07 -29.38
CA GLU A 156 -7.89 -0.48 -29.93
C GLU A 156 -8.89 -0.71 -28.80
N VAL A 157 -10.15 -0.39 -29.05
CA VAL A 157 -11.22 -0.41 -28.05
C VAL A 157 -12.34 -1.27 -28.62
N GLY A 158 -12.76 -2.29 -27.88
CA GLY A 158 -13.89 -3.14 -28.27
C GLY A 158 -15.19 -2.33 -28.36
N TRP A 159 -16.09 -2.75 -29.25
CA TRP A 159 -17.29 -1.98 -29.60
C TRP A 159 -18.32 -1.80 -28.45
N ASP A 160 -18.26 -2.62 -27.40
CA ASP A 160 -19.12 -2.50 -26.21
C ASP A 160 -18.48 -1.57 -25.15
N VAL A 161 -17.26 -1.11 -25.37
CA VAL A 161 -16.64 -0.11 -24.51
C VAL A 161 -17.11 1.28 -24.93
N LYS A 162 -17.88 1.91 -24.05
CA LYS A 162 -18.41 3.24 -24.30
C LYS A 162 -17.29 4.29 -24.35
N GLY A 163 -17.47 5.29 -25.20
CA GLY A 163 -16.49 6.35 -25.44
C GLY A 163 -16.35 7.38 -24.32
N ASP A 164 -17.08 7.25 -23.21
CA ASP A 164 -16.86 7.94 -21.93
C ASP A 164 -15.84 7.19 -21.05
N VAL A 165 -15.75 5.87 -21.19
CA VAL A 165 -14.78 5.01 -20.49
C VAL A 165 -13.39 5.15 -21.09
N CYS A 166 -13.28 4.98 -22.42
CA CYS A 166 -12.00 4.99 -23.12
C CYS A 166 -12.22 5.20 -24.62
N ARG A 167 -11.34 5.95 -25.28
CA ARG A 167 -11.23 6.02 -26.74
C ARG A 167 -9.83 5.65 -27.18
N ARG A 168 -9.73 5.18 -28.43
CA ARG A 168 -8.45 4.92 -29.09
C ARG A 168 -7.57 6.19 -29.06
N GLY A 169 -6.31 6.00 -28.68
CA GLY A 169 -5.27 7.03 -28.54
C GLY A 169 -5.20 7.68 -27.15
N GLU A 170 -6.19 7.48 -26.28
CA GLU A 170 -6.20 8.10 -24.95
C GLU A 170 -5.26 7.39 -23.98
N TRP A 171 -4.73 8.18 -23.02
CA TRP A 171 -4.01 7.65 -21.88
C TRP A 171 -4.98 7.03 -20.89
N ILE A 172 -4.60 5.86 -20.38
CA ILE A 172 -5.40 5.12 -19.41
C ILE A 172 -4.53 4.55 -18.31
N ILE A 173 -5.10 4.50 -17.11
CA ILE A 173 -4.58 3.70 -16.00
C ILE A 173 -5.46 2.46 -15.85
N GLY A 174 -4.87 1.37 -15.38
CA GLY A 174 -5.62 0.14 -15.15
C GLY A 174 -5.02 -0.75 -14.07
N LEU A 175 -5.88 -1.61 -13.51
CA LEU A 175 -5.50 -2.61 -12.52
C LEU A 175 -6.02 -4.00 -12.91
N LEU A 176 -5.11 -4.88 -13.31
CA LEU A 176 -5.43 -6.27 -13.60
C LEU A 176 -5.88 -7.04 -12.35
N ASP A 177 -6.66 -8.10 -12.59
CA ASP A 177 -6.95 -9.09 -11.56
C ASP A 177 -5.64 -9.75 -11.11
N VAL A 178 -5.49 -9.99 -9.82
CA VAL A 178 -4.39 -10.77 -9.23
C VAL A 178 -4.20 -12.11 -9.97
N LYS A 179 -5.30 -12.75 -10.40
CA LYS A 179 -5.27 -14.01 -11.15
C LYS A 179 -4.90 -13.86 -12.63
N LYS A 180 -5.11 -12.68 -13.20
CA LYS A 180 -4.84 -12.34 -14.62
C LYS A 180 -3.68 -11.34 -14.75
N SER A 181 -2.73 -11.37 -13.82
CA SER A 181 -1.52 -10.56 -13.88
C SER A 181 -0.80 -10.77 -15.22
N GLY A 182 -0.11 -9.73 -15.69
CA GLY A 182 0.52 -9.74 -17.01
C GLY A 182 0.99 -8.39 -17.51
N ALA A 183 1.10 -7.39 -16.63
CA ALA A 183 1.38 -6.01 -17.00
C ALA A 183 2.81 -5.79 -17.51
N LEU A 184 3.78 -6.63 -17.10
CA LEU A 184 5.17 -6.55 -17.55
C LEU A 184 5.35 -7.10 -18.97
N ALA A 185 4.68 -6.43 -19.91
CA ALA A 185 4.55 -6.79 -21.30
C ALA A 185 4.31 -5.49 -22.12
N GLU A 186 4.78 -5.41 -23.36
CA GLU A 186 4.57 -4.20 -24.20
C GLU A 186 3.10 -3.92 -24.52
N PHE A 187 2.29 -4.96 -24.65
CA PHE A 187 0.88 -4.88 -25.02
C PHE A 187 0.04 -5.77 -24.10
N ILE A 188 -1.13 -5.28 -23.72
CA ILE A 188 -2.05 -6.04 -22.89
C ILE A 188 -3.51 -5.77 -23.26
N VAL A 189 -4.36 -6.79 -23.12
CA VAL A 189 -5.80 -6.68 -23.28
C VAL A 189 -6.45 -6.62 -21.90
N MET A 190 -7.23 -5.58 -21.64
CA MET A 190 -7.86 -5.33 -20.34
C MET A 190 -9.36 -5.17 -20.45
N GLU A 191 -10.08 -5.60 -19.43
CA GLU A 191 -11.53 -5.42 -19.33
C GLU A 191 -11.89 -3.96 -19.00
N ARG A 192 -12.97 -3.43 -19.60
CA ARG A 192 -13.41 -2.04 -19.42
C ARG A 192 -13.68 -1.63 -17.97
N HIS A 193 -14.04 -2.57 -17.10
CA HIS A 193 -14.34 -2.33 -15.67
C HIS A 193 -13.07 -2.17 -14.82
N ARG A 194 -11.89 -2.33 -15.42
CA ARG A 194 -10.58 -2.24 -14.76
C ARG A 194 -9.68 -1.14 -15.32
N VAL A 195 -10.26 -0.30 -16.17
CA VAL A 195 -9.57 0.76 -16.90
C VAL A 195 -10.28 2.07 -16.67
N HIS A 196 -9.52 3.12 -16.38
CA HIS A 196 -10.01 4.49 -16.29
C HIS A 196 -9.11 5.42 -17.10
N ARG A 197 -9.67 6.50 -17.64
CA ARG A 197 -8.89 7.56 -18.29
C ARG A 197 -7.87 8.14 -17.33
N ALA A 198 -6.64 8.27 -17.82
CA ALA A 198 -5.58 8.90 -17.06
C ALA A 198 -5.52 10.40 -17.39
N PRO A 199 -5.15 11.24 -16.41
CA PRO A 199 -4.66 12.58 -16.67
C PRO A 199 -3.52 12.53 -17.69
N GLN A 200 -3.38 13.57 -18.52
CA GLN A 200 -2.31 13.62 -19.50
C GLN A 200 -0.94 13.61 -18.77
N PRO A 201 -0.08 12.61 -19.03
CA PRO A 201 1.21 12.55 -18.36
C PRO A 201 2.09 13.74 -18.74
N LEU A 202 2.83 14.24 -17.75
CA LEU A 202 3.87 15.24 -17.99
C LEU A 202 4.92 14.62 -18.91
N SER A 203 5.03 15.15 -20.12
CA SER A 203 6.13 14.81 -21.01
C SER A 203 7.38 15.43 -20.41
N ARG A 204 8.35 14.62 -19.94
CA ARG A 204 9.68 15.17 -19.66
C ARG A 204 10.16 15.77 -20.98
N PRO A 205 10.52 17.07 -21.03
CA PRO A 205 11.03 17.64 -22.26
C PRO A 205 12.33 16.92 -22.58
N THR A 206 12.32 16.10 -23.62
CA THR A 206 13.51 15.55 -24.27
C THR A 206 14.20 16.69 -25.01
N THR A 207 14.72 17.68 -24.28
CA THR A 207 15.67 18.61 -24.88
C THR A 207 16.98 17.85 -25.05
N LEU A 208 17.44 17.70 -26.30
CA LEU A 208 18.75 17.14 -26.67
C LEU A 208 19.94 17.88 -26.02
N PHE A 209 19.65 18.99 -25.34
CA PHE A 209 20.56 19.70 -24.46
C PHE A 209 19.96 19.68 -23.05
N PRO A 210 20.57 18.99 -22.07
CA PRO A 210 20.24 19.24 -20.69
C PRO A 210 20.50 20.72 -20.44
N SER A 211 19.49 21.46 -19.98
CA SER A 211 19.73 22.80 -19.44
C SER A 211 20.66 22.63 -18.25
N SER A 212 21.95 22.80 -18.48
CA SER A 212 22.92 23.03 -17.43
C SER A 212 22.36 24.20 -16.64
N ARG A 213 21.82 23.93 -15.45
CA ARG A 213 21.51 24.96 -14.46
C ARG A 213 22.84 25.62 -14.10
N ARG A 214 23.27 26.57 -14.92
CA ARG A 214 24.31 27.54 -14.56
C ARG A 214 23.69 28.46 -13.52
N THR A 215 23.85 28.09 -12.28
CA THR A 215 23.79 29.03 -11.15
C THR A 215 24.97 29.99 -11.27
N HIS A 216 24.76 31.12 -11.96
CA HIS A 216 25.58 32.32 -11.75
C HIS A 216 24.76 33.59 -11.99
N VAL A 217 24.29 34.14 -10.86
CA VAL A 217 24.22 35.54 -10.44
C VAL A 217 24.52 36.60 -11.53
N ARG A 218 23.54 37.48 -11.80
CA ARG A 218 23.58 38.95 -11.53
C ARG A 218 22.46 39.66 -12.30
N SER A 219 21.45 40.14 -11.58
CA SER A 219 20.82 41.41 -11.93
C SER A 219 20.39 42.16 -10.66
N MET A 220 20.68 43.45 -10.70
CA MET A 220 20.75 44.39 -9.60
C MET A 220 19.38 44.70 -8.98
N SER A 221 19.36 44.67 -7.64
CA SER A 221 18.66 45.57 -6.69
C SER A 221 17.37 46.30 -7.10
N LEU A 222 16.31 46.06 -6.30
CA LEU A 222 15.48 47.10 -5.69
C LEU A 222 15.10 46.67 -4.26
N PRO A 223 15.16 47.54 -3.23
CA PRO A 223 14.80 47.19 -1.86
C PRO A 223 13.36 47.60 -1.55
N SER A 224 12.52 46.65 -1.13
CA SER A 224 11.38 46.96 -0.26
C SER A 224 11.20 45.83 0.74
N GLN A 225 11.48 46.15 1.99
CA GLN A 225 11.25 45.31 3.14
C GLN A 225 9.76 45.01 3.30
N LEU A 226 9.42 43.75 3.53
CA LEU A 226 8.63 43.31 4.69
C LEU A 226 8.67 41.77 4.77
N ASN A 227 9.07 41.25 5.94
CA ASN A 227 9.07 39.85 6.39
C ASN A 227 8.31 38.82 5.53
N ARG A 228 9.05 37.93 4.86
CA ARG A 228 8.58 36.57 4.56
C ARG A 228 9.66 35.56 4.92
N HIS A 229 9.26 34.59 5.74
CA HIS A 229 10.08 33.46 6.16
C HIS A 229 10.49 32.58 4.96
N PRO A 230 11.71 32.02 4.93
CA PRO A 230 12.20 31.17 3.83
C PRO A 230 11.56 29.78 3.74
N PHE A 231 10.64 29.42 4.65
CA PHE A 231 10.00 28.10 4.67
C PHE A 231 8.76 27.96 3.77
N ALA A 232 8.25 29.05 3.18
CA ALA A 232 7.00 29.00 2.41
C ALA A 232 7.17 28.75 0.89
N GLN A 233 8.41 28.60 0.40
CA GLN A 233 8.65 28.36 -1.04
C GLN A 233 8.71 26.87 -1.42
N ILE A 234 8.95 25.97 -0.45
CA ILE A 234 8.95 24.52 -0.72
C ILE A 234 7.51 23.98 -0.86
N ASP A 235 6.55 24.62 -0.20
CA ASP A 235 5.14 24.21 -0.22
C ASP A 235 4.45 24.40 -1.59
N GLN A 236 4.99 25.27 -2.46
CA GLN A 236 4.36 25.57 -3.75
C GLN A 236 4.86 24.68 -4.89
N ASP A 237 6.13 24.28 -4.91
CA ASP A 237 6.68 23.50 -6.02
C ASP A 237 6.38 21.98 -5.92
N LEU A 238 6.05 21.47 -4.73
CA LEU A 238 5.62 20.07 -4.56
C LEU A 238 4.13 19.84 -4.89
N ILE A 239 3.33 20.93 -4.94
CA ILE A 239 1.86 20.89 -5.08
C ILE A 239 1.36 21.57 -6.37
N ALA A 240 2.21 22.28 -7.14
CA ALA A 240 1.76 23.10 -8.29
C ALA A 240 1.83 22.48 -9.69
N SER A 241 2.23 21.21 -9.88
CA SER A 241 2.05 20.54 -11.17
C SER A 241 0.86 19.57 -11.10
N ALA A 242 -0.30 19.97 -11.63
CA ALA A 242 -1.44 19.07 -11.85
C ALA A 242 -1.08 17.88 -12.77
N ASN A 243 0.04 17.98 -13.48
CA ASN A 243 0.52 16.95 -14.40
C ASN A 243 1.40 15.95 -13.64
N LEU A 244 0.91 14.73 -13.50
CA LEU A 244 1.69 13.60 -13.00
C LEU A 244 2.66 13.09 -14.05
N SER A 245 3.80 12.60 -13.60
CA SER A 245 4.69 11.78 -14.40
C SER A 245 4.06 10.41 -14.73
N ILE A 246 4.59 9.75 -15.76
CA ILE A 246 4.18 8.38 -16.12
C ILE A 246 4.46 7.43 -14.94
N GLU A 247 5.56 7.64 -14.23
CA GLU A 247 5.95 6.82 -13.09
C GLU A 247 4.94 6.94 -11.93
N GLU A 248 4.47 8.15 -11.61
CA GLU A 248 3.45 8.35 -10.58
C GLU A 248 2.10 7.75 -10.99
N LEU A 249 1.71 7.91 -12.25
CA LEU A 249 0.49 7.31 -12.79
C LEU A 249 0.54 5.77 -12.77
N ALA A 250 1.72 5.17 -12.96
CA ALA A 250 1.90 3.72 -12.92
C ALA A 250 1.64 3.14 -11.52
N LEU A 251 1.96 3.87 -10.44
CA LEU A 251 1.72 3.44 -9.06
C LEU A 251 0.28 3.69 -8.60
N LEU A 252 -0.44 4.59 -9.25
CA LEU A 252 -1.75 5.05 -8.81
C LEU A 252 -2.77 3.90 -8.65
N PRO A 253 -2.89 2.92 -9.57
CA PRO A 253 -3.82 1.81 -9.38
C PRO A 253 -3.50 0.90 -8.19
N ILE A 254 -2.24 0.53 -7.96
CA ILE A 254 -1.86 -0.38 -6.86
C ILE A 254 -1.79 0.32 -5.50
N CYS A 255 -1.51 1.62 -5.46
CA CYS A 255 -1.45 2.36 -4.20
C CYS A 255 -2.80 3.02 -3.88
N GLY A 256 -3.38 3.71 -4.86
CA GLY A 256 -4.50 4.62 -4.65
C GLY A 256 -5.83 3.92 -4.47
N LEU A 257 -6.10 2.87 -5.26
CA LEU A 257 -7.35 2.11 -5.16
C LEU A 257 -7.53 1.46 -3.78
N PRO A 258 -6.57 0.67 -3.26
CA PRO A 258 -6.73 0.07 -1.94
C PRO A 258 -6.72 1.12 -0.82
N ALA A 259 -5.93 2.20 -0.94
CA ALA A 259 -5.96 3.30 0.02
C ALA A 259 -7.35 3.97 0.07
N HIS A 260 -7.92 4.29 -1.09
CA HIS A 260 -9.24 4.91 -1.19
C HIS A 260 -10.33 4.05 -0.57
N ARG A 261 -10.39 2.77 -0.95
CA ARG A 261 -11.36 1.82 -0.41
C ARG A 261 -11.19 1.66 1.12
N ALA A 262 -9.96 1.58 1.61
CA ALA A 262 -9.70 1.49 3.05
C ALA A 262 -10.12 2.75 3.82
N VAL A 263 -9.77 3.94 3.34
CA VAL A 263 -10.09 5.21 3.99
C VAL A 263 -11.61 5.41 4.13
N ARG A 264 -12.41 4.94 3.17
CA ARG A 264 -13.89 4.99 3.25
C ARG A 264 -14.46 4.19 4.41
N THR A 265 -13.82 3.08 4.81
CA THR A 265 -14.26 2.28 5.96
C THR A 265 -14.20 3.02 7.31
N PHE A 266 -13.50 4.17 7.36
CA PHE A 266 -13.39 5.00 8.55
C PHE A 266 -14.45 6.11 8.62
N ALA A 267 -15.39 6.19 7.67
CA ALA A 267 -16.39 7.24 7.60
C ALA A 267 -17.14 7.44 8.93
N ASP A 268 -17.56 6.34 9.58
CA ASP A 268 -18.27 6.39 10.87
C ASP A 268 -17.42 6.91 12.03
N VAL A 269 -16.10 6.72 11.96
CA VAL A 269 -15.15 7.20 12.98
C VAL A 269 -14.78 8.66 12.75
N ILE A 270 -14.70 9.08 11.48
CA ILE A 270 -14.30 10.45 11.09
C ILE A 270 -15.47 11.43 11.17
N SER A 271 -16.67 11.03 10.75
CA SER A 271 -17.88 11.89 10.71
C SER A 271 -18.26 12.58 12.04
N PRO A 272 -18.20 11.94 13.22
CA PRO A 272 -18.57 12.59 14.47
C PRO A 272 -17.58 13.67 14.94
N ALA A 273 -16.47 13.89 14.23
CA ALA A 273 -15.42 14.81 14.63
C ALA A 273 -15.55 16.23 14.06
N THR A 274 -16.64 16.56 13.33
CA THR A 274 -16.93 17.97 13.01
C THR A 274 -17.32 18.70 14.30
N PRO A 275 -16.47 19.62 14.81
CA PRO A 275 -16.76 20.30 16.05
C PRO A 275 -17.99 21.19 15.85
N LYS A 276 -18.96 21.10 16.76
CA LYS A 276 -19.99 22.14 16.83
C LYS A 276 -19.30 23.43 17.28
N PRO A 277 -19.46 24.55 16.55
CA PRO A 277 -18.74 25.78 16.83
C PRO A 277 -19.01 26.39 18.21
N ASP A 278 -20.11 26.02 18.88
CA ASP A 278 -20.55 26.64 20.14
C ASP A 278 -20.24 25.84 21.42
N SER A 279 -19.71 24.62 21.32
CA SER A 279 -19.29 23.88 22.52
C SER A 279 -17.82 24.13 22.77
N GLY A 280 -17.47 24.89 23.82
CA GLY A 280 -16.09 25.06 24.31
C GLY A 280 -15.40 23.76 24.78
N ASP A 281 -15.95 22.60 24.42
CA ASP A 281 -15.28 21.31 24.51
C ASP A 281 -14.16 21.29 23.47
N ARG A 282 -12.92 21.09 23.94
CA ARG A 282 -11.75 20.82 23.09
C ARG A 282 -12.16 19.83 21.99
N ALA A 283 -12.19 20.29 20.74
CA ALA A 283 -12.53 19.46 19.60
C ALA A 283 -11.70 18.17 19.66
N LYS A 284 -12.36 17.04 19.90
CA LYS A 284 -11.68 15.75 19.99
C LYS A 284 -11.27 15.35 18.58
N TYR A 285 -10.00 15.58 18.25
CA TYR A 285 -9.43 15.13 16.98
C TYR A 285 -9.41 13.60 16.92
N VAL A 286 -9.79 13.06 15.76
CA VAL A 286 -9.68 11.63 15.47
C VAL A 286 -8.22 11.27 15.28
N ARG A 287 -7.77 10.21 15.94
CA ARG A 287 -6.40 9.71 15.77
C ARG A 287 -6.38 8.38 15.05
N ILE A 288 -5.64 8.31 13.95
CA ILE A 288 -5.48 7.09 13.16
C ILE A 288 -4.01 6.73 13.07
N LEU A 289 -3.68 5.46 13.34
CA LEU A 289 -2.36 4.89 13.09
C LEU A 289 -2.36 4.17 11.74
N VAL A 290 -1.37 4.44 10.90
CA VAL A 290 -1.16 3.75 9.62
C VAL A 290 0.14 2.95 9.68
N LEU A 291 0.04 1.63 9.52
CA LEU A 291 1.20 0.76 9.41
C LEU A 291 1.81 0.87 8.01
N HIS A 292 3.14 0.81 7.91
CA HIS A 292 3.93 1.10 6.71
C HIS A 292 3.48 2.36 5.95
N GLY A 293 3.12 3.44 6.65
CA GLY A 293 2.62 4.67 6.01
C GLY A 293 3.68 5.50 5.26
N HIS A 294 4.90 4.99 5.12
CA HIS A 294 6.01 5.62 4.39
C HIS A 294 5.97 5.39 2.87
N ASP A 295 5.20 4.40 2.42
CA ASP A 295 5.18 3.95 1.03
C ASP A 295 3.82 3.35 0.63
N GLY A 296 3.68 3.05 -0.67
CA GLY A 296 2.59 2.28 -1.25
C GLY A 296 1.19 2.80 -0.89
N PRO A 297 0.22 1.91 -0.57
CA PRO A 297 -1.12 2.33 -0.19
C PRO A 297 -1.18 3.07 1.16
N GLY A 298 -0.24 2.78 2.06
CA GLY A 298 -0.14 3.46 3.35
C GLY A 298 0.13 4.96 3.18
N ALA A 299 1.09 5.31 2.32
CA ALA A 299 1.44 6.69 2.00
C ALA A 299 0.26 7.51 1.46
N LEU A 300 -0.53 6.94 0.52
CA LEU A 300 -1.70 7.64 -0.01
C LEU A 300 -2.82 7.75 1.03
N ALA A 301 -3.00 6.74 1.87
CA ALA A 301 -3.99 6.80 2.94
C ALA A 301 -3.66 7.90 3.97
N VAL A 302 -2.38 8.08 4.32
CA VAL A 302 -1.90 9.18 5.17
C VAL A 302 -2.34 10.53 4.60
N GLN A 303 -2.07 10.77 3.32
CA GLN A 303 -2.46 12.02 2.64
C GLN A 303 -3.98 12.21 2.62
N MET A 304 -4.75 11.14 2.41
CA MET A 304 -6.22 11.20 2.43
C MET A 304 -6.77 11.50 3.83
N PHE A 305 -6.21 10.89 4.88
CA PHE A 305 -6.61 11.15 6.27
C PHE A 305 -6.25 12.56 6.72
N ALA A 306 -5.03 13.02 6.42
CA ALA A 306 -4.57 14.36 6.76
C ALA A 306 -5.50 15.44 6.18
N ARG A 307 -5.93 15.28 4.92
CA ARG A 307 -6.92 16.20 4.30
C ARG A 307 -8.29 16.22 4.95
N ARG A 308 -8.65 15.15 5.64
CA ARG A 308 -9.89 15.08 6.44
C ARG A 308 -9.72 15.65 7.84
N GLY A 309 -8.58 16.29 8.14
CA GLY A 309 -8.29 16.87 9.46
C GLY A 309 -8.03 15.82 10.54
N VAL A 310 -7.71 14.58 10.14
CA VAL A 310 -7.38 13.49 11.06
C VAL A 310 -5.93 13.63 11.50
N LYS A 311 -5.68 13.37 12.78
CA LYS A 311 -4.33 13.26 13.33
C LYS A 311 -3.74 11.89 12.99
N VAL A 312 -2.78 11.87 12.08
CA VAL A 312 -2.21 10.62 11.55
C VAL A 312 -0.89 10.30 12.22
N TRP A 313 -0.81 9.11 12.82
CA TRP A 313 0.43 8.51 13.27
C TRP A 313 0.86 7.46 12.25
N ILE A 314 2.16 7.36 12.00
CA ILE A 314 2.70 6.46 11.00
C ILE A 314 3.71 5.54 11.65
N GLN A 315 3.59 4.24 11.40
CA GLN A 315 4.67 3.30 11.66
C GLN A 315 5.51 3.10 10.38
N VAL A 316 6.83 3.10 10.55
CA VAL A 316 7.82 2.94 9.48
C VAL A 316 8.83 1.85 9.88
N PRO A 317 9.15 0.90 8.99
CA PRO A 317 10.15 -0.12 9.27
C PRO A 317 11.56 0.49 9.43
N ASP A 318 12.43 -0.18 10.18
CA ASP A 318 13.80 0.27 10.40
C ASP A 318 14.60 0.40 9.08
N SER A 319 14.35 -0.50 8.13
CA SER A 319 14.99 -0.54 6.80
C SER A 319 14.76 0.72 5.97
N ALA A 320 13.66 1.44 6.20
CA ALA A 320 13.35 2.69 5.50
C ALA A 320 13.91 3.91 6.23
N ALA A 321 14.25 3.77 7.51
CA ALA A 321 14.66 4.85 8.38
C ALA A 321 16.18 4.89 8.65
N ARG A 322 16.87 3.76 8.64
CA ARG A 322 18.30 3.67 8.98
C ARG A 322 19.20 3.97 7.77
N ASP A 323 20.27 4.72 8.02
CA ASP A 323 21.40 4.87 7.10
C ASP A 323 22.22 3.57 7.16
N ASP A 324 22.51 2.93 6.02
CA ASP A 324 23.28 1.68 5.94
C ASP A 324 24.80 1.89 6.16
N SER A 325 25.18 2.95 6.88
CA SER A 325 26.57 3.41 7.05
C SER A 325 27.44 2.54 7.97
N ASN A 326 27.16 1.24 8.07
CA ASN A 326 27.98 0.28 8.83
C ASN A 326 28.74 -0.71 7.94
N GLU A 327 28.77 -0.52 6.63
CA GLU A 327 29.84 -1.13 5.82
C GLU A 327 31.12 -0.32 6.03
N GLU A 328 31.83 -0.68 7.10
CA GLU A 328 33.27 -0.53 7.31
C GLU A 328 33.98 0.43 6.35
N ASP A 329 33.97 1.73 6.69
CA ASP A 329 35.06 2.66 6.35
C ASP A 329 36.34 2.16 7.06
N ASN A 330 36.87 1.02 6.61
CA ASN A 330 38.28 0.65 6.74
C ASN A 330 39.01 1.27 5.54
N ASP A 331 39.14 2.59 5.55
CA ASP A 331 40.08 3.27 4.65
C ASP A 331 41.07 4.10 5.49
N ASP A 332 42.09 3.41 6.00
CA ASP A 332 43.35 3.99 6.46
C ASP A 332 44.10 4.59 5.25
N THR A 333 43.56 5.64 4.64
CA THR A 333 44.30 6.46 3.68
C THR A 333 44.37 7.92 4.14
N ASP A 334 45.42 8.19 4.92
CA ASP A 334 45.92 9.51 5.29
C ASP A 334 46.34 10.33 4.04
N GLU A 335 45.38 11.00 3.37
CA GLU A 335 45.68 12.08 2.42
C GLU A 335 44.79 13.30 2.72
N PRO A 336 45.33 14.37 3.36
CA PRO A 336 44.57 15.56 3.72
C PRO A 336 44.32 16.45 2.49
N GLY A 337 43.28 16.15 1.72
CA GLY A 337 42.79 17.00 0.62
C GLY A 337 42.03 18.24 1.12
N PRO A 338 42.05 19.36 0.37
CA PRO A 338 41.53 20.64 0.83
C PRO A 338 40.01 20.61 0.99
N SER A 339 39.58 20.91 2.21
CA SER A 339 38.21 21.00 2.71
C SER A 339 37.29 21.85 1.82
N THR A 340 36.46 21.19 1.00
CA THR A 340 35.19 21.77 0.54
C THR A 340 34.21 21.80 1.71
N ALA A 341 33.86 23.02 2.12
CA ALA A 341 33.05 23.33 3.27
C ALA A 341 31.67 22.64 3.29
N GLY A 342 31.41 21.86 4.34
CA GLY A 342 30.24 22.04 5.21
C GLY A 342 28.84 21.74 4.67
N GLN A 343 28.66 20.85 3.69
CA GLN A 343 27.33 20.28 3.45
C GLN A 343 27.10 19.14 4.46
N THR A 344 26.41 19.47 5.56
CA THR A 344 25.87 18.47 6.49
C THR A 344 25.00 17.51 5.68
N LYS A 345 25.45 16.26 5.50
CA LYS A 345 24.73 15.24 4.74
C LYS A 345 23.41 14.97 5.47
N GLU A 346 22.29 15.45 4.91
CA GLU A 346 20.96 15.23 5.48
C GLU A 346 20.74 13.71 5.61
N SER A 347 20.51 13.24 6.84
CA SER A 347 20.30 11.81 7.12
C SER A 347 19.08 11.29 6.37
N ARG A 348 19.08 10.00 6.00
CA ARG A 348 17.91 9.38 5.34
C ARG A 348 16.65 9.52 6.17
N PHE A 349 16.79 9.40 7.50
CA PHE A 349 15.67 9.58 8.43
C PHE A 349 15.10 11.00 8.39
N GLU A 350 15.94 12.03 8.31
CA GLU A 350 15.50 13.42 8.26
C GLU A 350 14.72 13.72 6.97
N ARG A 351 15.22 13.23 5.82
CA ARG A 351 14.50 13.31 4.54
C ARG A 351 13.14 12.60 4.58
N LEU A 352 13.13 11.38 5.11
CA LEU A 352 11.91 10.59 5.33
C LEU A 352 10.93 11.33 6.24
N GLN A 353 11.41 11.86 7.37
CA GLN A 353 10.60 12.58 8.33
C GLN A 353 9.99 13.83 7.69
N THR A 354 10.79 14.67 7.02
CA THR A 354 10.33 15.87 6.32
C THR A 354 9.23 15.52 5.31
N ARG A 355 9.42 14.46 4.52
CA ARG A 355 8.41 13.97 3.57
C ARG A 355 7.12 13.53 4.26
N LEU A 356 7.20 12.72 5.32
CA LEU A 356 6.04 12.26 6.06
C LEU A 356 5.27 13.42 6.72
N ARG A 357 5.99 14.42 7.24
CA ARG A 357 5.39 15.65 7.77
C ARG A 357 4.68 16.44 6.69
N ALA A 358 5.26 16.56 5.50
CA ALA A 358 4.62 17.20 4.35
C ALA A 358 3.33 16.49 3.90
N TRP A 359 3.23 15.16 4.09
CA TRP A 359 1.99 14.41 3.87
C TRP A 359 0.94 14.57 4.97
N GLY A 360 1.29 15.22 6.09
CA GLY A 360 0.40 15.48 7.23
C GLY A 360 0.54 14.50 8.40
N ALA A 361 1.68 13.80 8.52
CA ALA A 361 1.94 12.97 9.69
C ALA A 361 2.14 13.82 10.97
N GLU A 362 1.42 13.48 12.04
CA GLU A 362 1.57 14.08 13.37
C GLU A 362 2.67 13.39 14.20
N ALA A 363 2.88 12.09 14.00
CA ALA A 363 3.96 11.37 14.65
C ALA A 363 4.44 10.22 13.78
N ILE A 364 5.70 9.84 13.99
CA ILE A 364 6.39 8.79 13.26
C ILE A 364 6.97 7.83 14.30
N CYS A 365 6.63 6.56 14.18
CA CYS A 365 7.12 5.48 15.02
C CYS A 365 7.99 4.56 14.15
N VAL A 366 9.28 4.50 14.47
CA VAL A 366 10.23 3.62 13.76
C VAL A 366 10.31 2.27 14.48
N GLY A 367 10.39 1.20 13.69
CA GLY A 367 10.56 -0.18 14.15
C GLY A 367 9.56 -1.13 13.51
N GLU A 368 9.62 -2.41 13.89
CA GLU A 368 8.73 -3.42 13.34
C GLU A 368 7.26 -3.17 13.73
N PRO A 369 6.29 -3.43 12.83
CA PRO A 369 4.87 -3.09 13.06
C PRO A 369 4.30 -3.68 14.35
N LEU A 370 4.62 -4.95 14.63
CA LEU A 370 4.12 -5.64 15.83
C LEU A 370 4.71 -5.03 17.11
N GLU A 371 6.02 -4.80 17.14
CA GLU A 371 6.71 -4.21 18.30
C GLU A 371 6.21 -2.79 18.59
N VAL A 372 5.97 -1.99 17.55
CA VAL A 372 5.42 -0.64 17.70
C VAL A 372 4.01 -0.70 18.28
N LEU A 373 3.16 -1.63 17.84
CA LEU A 373 1.81 -1.79 18.40
C LEU A 373 1.84 -2.23 19.86
N GLU A 374 2.73 -3.16 20.22
CA GLU A 374 2.89 -3.61 21.60
C GLU A 374 3.37 -2.49 22.51
N ARG A 375 4.39 -1.74 22.09
CA ARG A 375 4.88 -0.56 22.81
C ARG A 375 3.81 0.50 23.00
N LEU A 376 3.04 0.82 21.95
CA LEU A 376 1.93 1.77 22.05
C LEU A 376 0.83 1.30 23.01
N ALA A 377 0.58 -0.01 23.09
CA ALA A 377 -0.37 -0.58 24.04
C ALA A 377 0.15 -0.52 25.48
N GLU A 378 1.44 -0.78 25.70
CA GLU A 378 2.12 -0.67 27.00
C GLU A 378 2.14 0.77 27.52
N ASP A 379 2.42 1.72 26.62
CA ASP A 379 2.39 3.16 26.88
C ASP A 379 0.96 3.71 27.12
N GLY A 380 -0.07 2.87 27.00
CA GLY A 380 -1.47 3.27 27.18
C GLY A 380 -1.96 4.26 26.12
N ARG A 381 -1.34 4.28 24.94
CA ARG A 381 -1.73 5.18 23.84
C ARG A 381 -3.02 4.70 23.21
N SER A 382 -3.90 5.65 22.90
CA SER A 382 -5.23 5.37 22.39
C SER A 382 -5.41 5.94 20.99
N PHE A 383 -6.08 5.16 20.14
CA PHE A 383 -6.34 5.53 18.74
C PHE A 383 -7.80 5.22 18.38
N ASP A 384 -8.38 6.00 17.48
CA ASP A 384 -9.73 5.81 16.94
C ASP A 384 -9.74 4.92 15.69
N GLY A 385 -8.63 4.88 14.97
CA GLY A 385 -8.46 3.98 13.82
C GLY A 385 -7.06 3.36 13.75
N ILE A 386 -6.98 2.15 13.20
CA ILE A 386 -5.74 1.56 12.68
C ILE A 386 -5.99 1.12 11.24
N LEU A 387 -5.15 1.59 10.31
CA LEU A 387 -5.04 1.05 8.97
C LEU A 387 -3.81 0.14 8.89
N ASP A 388 -4.07 -1.13 8.64
CA ASP A 388 -3.08 -2.20 8.57
C ASP A 388 -2.79 -2.60 7.12
N THR A 389 -1.54 -2.48 6.70
CA THR A 389 -1.03 -2.89 5.39
C THR A 389 -0.12 -4.13 5.47
N VAL A 390 0.03 -4.71 6.65
CA VAL A 390 0.95 -5.84 6.95
C VAL A 390 0.16 -7.14 7.02
N GLY A 391 -0.98 -7.11 7.71
CA GLY A 391 -1.83 -8.27 7.93
C GLY A 391 -1.32 -9.21 9.02
N GLY A 392 -2.03 -10.31 9.18
CA GLY A 392 -1.75 -11.32 10.19
C GLY A 392 -2.60 -11.17 11.45
N VAL A 393 -2.86 -12.32 12.07
CA VAL A 393 -3.67 -12.39 13.30
C VAL A 393 -3.00 -11.65 14.46
N GLU A 394 -1.67 -11.69 14.53
CA GLU A 394 -0.88 -11.03 15.57
C GLU A 394 -1.00 -9.50 15.51
N ILE A 395 -0.92 -8.92 14.30
CA ILE A 395 -1.13 -7.48 14.07
C ILE A 395 -2.55 -7.07 14.48
N TRP A 396 -3.57 -7.86 14.15
CA TRP A 396 -4.93 -7.62 14.62
C TRP A 396 -5.07 -7.68 16.14
N GLU A 397 -4.50 -8.71 16.79
CA GLU A 397 -4.55 -8.87 18.25
C GLU A 397 -3.86 -7.71 18.96
N ALA A 398 -2.68 -7.29 18.51
CA ALA A 398 -1.94 -6.15 19.04
C ALA A 398 -2.68 -4.82 18.79
N GLY A 399 -3.13 -4.58 17.55
CA GLY A 399 -3.90 -3.39 17.21
C GLY A 399 -5.21 -3.29 17.98
N ARG A 400 -5.86 -4.41 18.27
CA ARG A 400 -7.05 -4.43 19.12
C ARG A 400 -6.76 -3.98 20.55
N LYS A 401 -5.59 -4.31 21.13
CA LYS A 401 -5.19 -3.82 22.46
C LYS A 401 -5.06 -2.29 22.46
N VAL A 402 -4.37 -1.75 21.46
CA VAL A 402 -4.21 -0.30 21.25
C VAL A 402 -5.55 0.43 21.08
N LEU A 403 -6.46 -0.13 20.28
CA LEU A 403 -7.79 0.46 20.04
C LEU A 403 -8.73 0.37 21.25
N LEU A 404 -8.48 -0.53 22.20
CA LEU A 404 -9.24 -0.66 23.44
C LEU A 404 -8.67 0.17 24.60
N ALA A 405 -7.49 0.77 24.44
CA ALA A 405 -6.90 1.65 25.44
C ALA A 405 -7.81 2.86 25.75
N ASP A 406 -7.76 3.30 27.01
CA ASP A 406 -8.62 4.38 27.52
C ASP A 406 -8.10 5.74 27.02
N PRO A 407 -8.91 6.51 26.26
CA PRO A 407 -8.51 7.83 25.78
C PRO A 407 -8.20 8.84 26.89
N GLU A 408 -8.79 8.68 28.07
CA GLU A 408 -8.59 9.60 29.19
C GLU A 408 -7.17 9.47 29.76
N GLN A 409 -6.58 8.27 29.73
CA GLN A 409 -5.20 8.05 30.19
C GLN A 409 -4.19 8.71 29.26
N ASP A 410 -4.35 8.57 27.95
CA ASP A 410 -3.48 9.19 26.95
C ASP A 410 -3.50 10.73 27.03
N ALA A 411 -4.68 11.33 27.29
CA ALA A 411 -4.79 12.77 27.47
C ALA A 411 -3.97 13.29 28.67
N THR A 412 -3.93 12.53 29.77
CA THR A 412 -3.11 12.89 30.95
C THR A 412 -1.61 12.78 30.70
N LEU A 413 -1.18 11.85 29.84
CA LEU A 413 0.22 11.70 29.44
C LEU A 413 0.69 12.84 28.52
N GLN A 414 -0.21 13.44 27.74
CA GLN A 414 0.14 14.56 26.86
C GLN A 414 0.26 15.90 27.60
N THR A 415 -0.43 16.07 28.73
CA THR A 415 -0.41 17.34 29.49
C THR A 415 0.71 17.45 30.53
N SER A 416 1.53 16.41 30.74
CA SER A 416 2.61 16.39 31.73
C SER A 416 3.96 16.94 31.23
N SER A 417 4.01 17.58 30.06
CA SER A 417 5.19 18.34 29.63
C SER A 417 5.39 19.59 30.53
N PRO A 418 6.53 19.76 31.21
CA PRO A 418 6.68 20.79 32.24
C PRO A 418 6.96 22.16 31.63
N MET A 419 5.95 23.03 31.62
CA MET A 419 6.13 24.49 31.57
C MET A 419 6.08 25.03 33.01
N PRO A 420 7.09 25.79 33.49
CA PRO A 420 7.02 26.40 34.80
C PRO A 420 6.29 27.75 34.77
N SER A 421 5.51 27.98 35.84
CA SER A 421 5.09 29.26 36.45
C SER A 421 3.75 29.91 36.01
N PRO A 422 3.17 30.82 36.82
CA PRO A 422 2.77 30.60 38.22
C PRO A 422 1.34 31.09 38.55
N SER A 423 0.79 30.52 39.62
CA SER A 423 -0.19 31.07 40.58
C SER A 423 -1.26 32.08 40.11
N THR A 424 -2.53 31.68 40.17
CA THR A 424 -3.61 32.54 40.67
C THR A 424 -4.76 31.73 41.28
N SER A 425 -5.38 32.34 42.29
CA SER A 425 -6.27 31.86 43.36
C SER A 425 -7.54 31.07 42.99
N PRO A 426 -8.11 30.28 43.94
CA PRO A 426 -9.32 29.50 43.73
C PRO A 426 -10.59 30.32 44.08
N SER A 427 -11.47 30.55 43.11
CA SER A 427 -12.85 30.98 43.37
C SER A 427 -13.78 29.76 43.30
N ALA A 428 -14.38 29.42 44.43
CA ALA A 428 -15.34 28.34 44.57
C ALA A 428 -16.67 28.69 43.87
N SER A 429 -17.00 27.99 42.79
CA SER A 429 -18.34 27.94 42.23
C SER A 429 -18.80 26.49 42.07
N SER A 430 -19.82 26.13 42.84
CA SER A 430 -20.44 24.81 42.91
C SER A 430 -21.04 24.38 41.56
N PRO A 431 -20.81 23.15 41.07
CA PRO A 431 -21.46 22.68 39.87
C PRO A 431 -22.89 22.20 40.20
N LYS A 432 -23.89 22.82 39.57
CA LYS A 432 -25.26 22.32 39.53
C LYS A 432 -25.29 21.02 38.75
N VAL A 433 -25.61 19.92 39.43
CA VAL A 433 -25.83 18.59 38.86
C VAL A 433 -27.17 18.61 38.12
N SER A 434 -27.14 18.85 36.81
CA SER A 434 -28.28 18.58 35.93
C SER A 434 -28.28 17.10 35.56
N SER A 435 -29.22 16.35 36.13
CA SER A 435 -29.46 14.94 35.83
C SER A 435 -30.12 14.76 34.46
N THR A 436 -29.33 14.87 33.39
CA THR A 436 -29.74 14.41 32.05
C THR A 436 -29.46 12.91 31.94
N SER A 437 -30.44 12.17 31.43
CA SER A 437 -30.43 10.73 31.25
C SER A 437 -29.16 10.26 30.51
N ASN A 438 -28.32 9.51 31.23
CA ASN A 438 -27.06 8.92 30.74
C ASN A 438 -27.33 7.87 29.63
N LYS A 439 -27.56 8.34 28.40
CA LYS A 439 -27.41 7.51 27.20
C LYS A 439 -25.92 7.18 27.12
N ARG A 440 -25.54 5.95 27.48
CA ARG A 440 -24.16 5.47 27.36
C ARG A 440 -23.74 5.59 25.88
N SER A 441 -22.99 6.63 25.53
CA SER A 441 -22.41 6.73 24.19
C SER A 441 -21.28 5.71 24.11
N PHE A 442 -21.48 4.65 23.32
CA PHE A 442 -20.40 3.74 22.99
C PHE A 442 -19.48 4.43 22.00
N THR A 443 -18.19 4.52 22.31
CA THR A 443 -17.18 4.97 21.35
C THR A 443 -16.77 3.77 20.50
N VAL A 444 -16.91 3.89 19.18
CA VAL A 444 -16.49 2.86 18.23
C VAL A 444 -15.10 3.22 17.72
N ALA A 445 -14.19 2.26 17.76
CA ALA A 445 -12.88 2.34 17.12
C ALA A 445 -12.87 1.44 15.88
N GLN A 446 -12.05 1.73 14.88
CA GLN A 446 -12.02 0.99 13.61
C GLN A 446 -10.64 0.39 13.34
N PHE A 447 -10.61 -0.86 12.93
CA PHE A 447 -9.43 -1.54 12.42
C PHE A 447 -9.74 -2.00 11.00
N THR A 448 -8.96 -1.51 10.05
CA THR A 448 -9.10 -1.90 8.64
C THR A 448 -7.78 -2.47 8.16
N THR A 449 -7.83 -3.67 7.59
CA THR A 449 -6.64 -4.33 6.99
C THR A 449 -6.79 -4.45 5.48
N LEU A 450 -5.68 -4.34 4.75
CA LEU A 450 -5.59 -4.61 3.31
C LEU A 450 -5.19 -6.06 2.99
N VAL A 451 -4.55 -6.74 3.94
CA VAL A 451 -3.92 -8.04 3.72
C VAL A 451 -4.76 -9.18 4.30
N GLY A 452 -5.41 -8.96 5.45
CA GLY A 452 -6.21 -9.97 6.14
C GLY A 452 -5.38 -10.88 7.06
N ASP A 453 -5.92 -12.04 7.42
CA ASP A 453 -5.36 -12.89 8.48
C ASP A 453 -4.14 -13.72 8.05
N ASN A 454 -3.94 -13.95 6.75
CA ASN A 454 -2.92 -14.85 6.20
C ASN A 454 -2.01 -14.10 5.20
N PRO A 455 -1.00 -13.34 5.67
CA PRO A 455 -0.15 -12.52 4.81
C PRO A 455 0.71 -13.35 3.85
N SER A 456 0.94 -14.63 4.16
CA SER A 456 1.70 -15.55 3.30
C SER A 456 0.95 -16.02 2.06
N ARG A 457 -0.35 -15.68 1.92
CA ARG A 457 -1.16 -16.09 0.78
C ARG A 457 -1.57 -14.86 -0.05
N PRO A 458 -1.14 -14.75 -1.32
CA PRO A 458 -1.43 -13.58 -2.15
C PRO A 458 -2.91 -13.47 -2.53
N VAL A 459 -3.58 -14.60 -2.73
CA VAL A 459 -5.02 -14.65 -3.06
C VAL A 459 -5.81 -15.22 -1.88
N PRO A 460 -6.69 -14.43 -1.26
CA PRO A 460 -7.63 -14.91 -0.25
C PRO A 460 -8.42 -16.14 -0.66
N SER A 461 -8.58 -17.09 0.25
CA SER A 461 -9.55 -18.17 0.07
C SER A 461 -10.96 -17.74 0.51
N ALA A 462 -11.98 -18.44 0.02
CA ALA A 462 -13.36 -18.25 0.48
C ALA A 462 -13.49 -18.40 2.02
N GLN A 463 -12.68 -19.28 2.62
CA GLN A 463 -12.63 -19.45 4.07
C GLN A 463 -12.08 -18.22 4.79
N ASP A 464 -11.10 -17.53 4.19
CA ASP A 464 -10.54 -16.30 4.75
C ASP A 464 -11.60 -15.19 4.76
N HIS A 465 -12.36 -15.04 3.66
CA HIS A 465 -13.47 -14.08 3.59
C HIS A 465 -14.55 -14.38 4.64
N LEU A 466 -14.89 -15.66 4.82
CA LEU A 466 -15.87 -16.09 5.83
C LEU A 466 -15.37 -15.84 7.27
N ARG A 467 -14.08 -16.07 7.56
CA ARG A 467 -13.49 -15.74 8.88
C ARG A 467 -13.48 -14.24 9.15
N SER A 468 -13.11 -13.45 8.15
CA SER A 468 -13.21 -11.98 8.21
C SER A 468 -14.66 -11.53 8.45
N GLY A 469 -15.62 -12.16 7.76
CA GLY A 469 -17.05 -12.00 7.99
C GLY A 469 -17.47 -12.32 9.43
N PHE A 470 -16.91 -13.37 10.06
CA PHE A 470 -17.20 -13.68 11.46
C PHE A 470 -16.60 -12.68 12.45
N ARG A 471 -15.38 -12.17 12.21
CA ARG A 471 -14.82 -11.07 13.01
C ARG A 471 -15.70 -9.83 12.91
N SER A 472 -16.21 -9.59 11.71
CA SER A 472 -17.20 -8.56 11.42
C SER A 472 -18.54 -8.79 12.11
N LEU A 473 -19.04 -10.03 12.20
CA LEU A 473 -20.34 -10.37 12.79
C LEU A 473 -20.33 -10.50 14.32
N LYS A 474 -19.18 -10.83 14.92
CA LYS A 474 -19.02 -10.82 16.39
C LYS A 474 -19.35 -9.44 16.98
N ARG A 475 -19.30 -8.37 16.15
CA ARG A 475 -19.83 -7.01 16.41
C ARG A 475 -21.33 -6.99 16.75
N THR A 476 -22.16 -7.74 16.03
CA THR A 476 -23.63 -7.63 16.13
C THR A 476 -24.20 -8.36 17.34
N MET A 477 -23.57 -9.47 17.74
CA MET A 477 -24.06 -10.32 18.83
C MET A 477 -23.63 -9.83 20.23
N SER A 478 -22.46 -9.17 20.34
CA SER A 478 -21.97 -8.66 21.64
C SER A 478 -22.58 -7.33 22.06
N THR A 479 -23.22 -6.59 21.15
CA THR A 479 -23.90 -5.31 21.43
C THR A 479 -25.40 -5.48 21.70
N GLY A 480 -25.98 -6.64 21.36
CA GLY A 480 -27.44 -6.88 21.40
C GLY A 480 -28.05 -7.50 22.68
N SER A 481 -27.30 -7.87 23.72
CA SER A 481 -27.89 -8.53 24.90
C SER A 481 -27.39 -8.00 26.24
N ARG A 482 -28.17 -7.08 26.84
CA ARG A 482 -28.39 -6.94 28.30
C ARG A 482 -29.34 -5.77 28.63
N SER A 483 -30.58 -5.85 28.14
CA SER A 483 -31.72 -5.22 28.81
C SER A 483 -32.53 -6.33 29.47
N ARG A 484 -32.22 -6.62 30.75
CA ARG A 484 -33.12 -7.38 31.63
C ARG A 484 -34.29 -6.45 31.97
N SER A 485 -35.46 -6.70 31.40
CA SER A 485 -36.73 -6.25 31.98
C SER A 485 -37.28 -7.35 32.88
N SER A 486 -37.67 -6.93 34.08
CA SER A 486 -38.40 -7.68 35.08
C SER A 486 -39.70 -8.30 34.56
N SER A 487 -40.01 -9.50 35.08
CA SER A 487 -41.17 -10.37 34.86
C SER A 487 -42.54 -9.73 35.20
N PRO A 488 -43.71 -10.33 34.82
CA PRO A 488 -44.25 -11.48 35.57
C PRO A 488 -44.94 -12.63 34.76
N THR A 489 -44.94 -13.82 35.38
CA THR A 489 -45.96 -14.91 35.36
C THR A 489 -46.30 -15.70 34.08
N ARG A 490 -45.84 -16.96 34.00
CA ARG A 490 -46.62 -18.23 34.09
C ARG A 490 -45.82 -19.42 33.49
N SER A 491 -45.59 -20.43 34.32
CA SER A 491 -45.20 -21.82 34.00
C SER A 491 -46.43 -22.64 33.53
N PRO A 492 -46.35 -23.94 33.10
CA PRO A 492 -45.31 -24.99 33.34
C PRO A 492 -44.83 -25.69 32.02
N SER A 493 -43.85 -26.62 31.95
CA SER A 493 -43.67 -27.89 32.69
C SER A 493 -42.34 -28.62 32.36
N ALA A 494 -41.98 -29.57 33.25
CA ALA A 494 -41.00 -30.69 33.16
C ALA A 494 -39.53 -30.36 33.53
N ALA A 495 -39.07 -30.65 34.77
CA ALA A 495 -38.62 -31.94 35.35
C ALA A 495 -37.22 -32.36 34.83
N ALA A 496 -36.23 -32.85 35.59
CA ALA A 496 -35.88 -33.05 37.00
C ALA A 496 -34.35 -33.37 36.98
N LEU A 497 -33.50 -33.05 37.96
CA LEU A 497 -33.06 -33.98 39.03
C LEU A 497 -31.96 -33.33 39.92
N SER A 498 -32.18 -33.40 41.25
CA SER A 498 -31.25 -33.60 42.42
C SER A 498 -29.84 -32.94 42.42
N SER A 499 -29.46 -31.98 43.30
CA SER A 499 -29.29 -31.93 44.79
C SER A 499 -27.89 -32.37 45.30
N PRO A 500 -27.48 -32.16 46.58
CA PRO A 500 -27.12 -30.87 47.21
C PRO A 500 -25.77 -30.90 47.97
N SER A 501 -25.21 -29.74 48.33
CA SER A 501 -24.53 -29.57 49.64
C SER A 501 -24.46 -28.09 50.05
N LYS A 502 -24.80 -27.89 51.33
CA LYS A 502 -24.63 -26.67 52.10
C LYS A 502 -23.18 -26.60 52.57
N ASP A 503 -22.60 -25.42 52.64
CA ASP A 503 -22.15 -24.91 53.94
C ASP A 503 -21.92 -23.40 53.93
N SER A 504 -22.45 -22.82 54.99
CA SER A 504 -22.30 -21.47 55.49
C SER A 504 -20.85 -21.13 55.81
N LEU A 505 -20.47 -19.86 55.64
CA LEU A 505 -20.02 -18.98 56.73
C LEU A 505 -19.72 -17.57 56.18
N GLY A 506 -20.13 -16.57 56.95
CA GLY A 506 -20.18 -15.17 56.52
C GLY A 506 -18.84 -14.45 56.46
N ARG A 507 -18.86 -13.28 55.83
CA ARG A 507 -17.94 -12.20 56.17
C ARG A 507 -18.54 -10.85 55.80
N LEU A 508 -18.82 -10.07 56.84
CA LEU A 508 -19.03 -8.63 56.79
C LEU A 508 -17.78 -8.00 56.14
N SER A 509 -17.92 -7.50 54.91
CA SER A 509 -16.89 -6.66 54.30
C SER A 509 -17.40 -5.24 54.12
N ARG A 510 -16.72 -4.39 54.87
CA ARG A 510 -16.81 -2.95 55.06
C ARG A 510 -16.86 -2.20 53.72
N ARG A 511 -17.90 -1.38 53.55
CA ARG A 511 -18.02 -0.38 52.47
C ARG A 511 -16.80 0.55 52.49
N HIS A 512 -15.94 0.44 51.48
CA HIS A 512 -15.22 1.59 50.94
C HIS A 512 -15.92 1.98 49.64
N THR A 513 -16.65 3.09 49.68
CA THR A 513 -17.24 3.73 48.50
C THR A 513 -16.16 4.56 47.81
N THR A 514 -15.24 3.90 47.12
CA THR A 514 -14.48 4.55 46.05
C THR A 514 -15.42 4.68 44.86
N SER A 515 -15.70 5.91 44.45
CA SER A 515 -16.47 6.22 43.24
C SER A 515 -15.80 5.57 42.04
N THR A 516 -16.26 4.39 41.65
CA THR A 516 -15.82 3.70 40.44
C THR A 516 -16.33 4.50 39.26
N ILE A 517 -15.44 5.32 38.68
CA ILE A 517 -15.64 5.93 37.36
C ILE A 517 -15.93 4.76 36.42
N LYS A 518 -17.15 4.70 35.90
CA LYS A 518 -17.58 3.63 35.00
C LYS A 518 -16.85 3.83 33.67
N ALA A 519 -15.74 3.14 33.48
CA ALA A 519 -14.97 3.14 32.24
C ALA A 519 -15.92 2.95 31.04
N LYS A 520 -15.88 3.89 30.09
CA LYS A 520 -16.67 3.82 28.86
C LYS A 520 -16.21 2.58 28.08
N LYS A 521 -17.12 1.64 27.84
CA LYS A 521 -16.79 0.44 27.06
C LYS A 521 -16.60 0.83 25.61
N ARG A 522 -15.36 0.70 25.13
CA ARG A 522 -14.99 0.89 23.73
C ARG A 522 -15.17 -0.41 22.95
N THR A 523 -15.71 -0.32 21.73
CA THR A 523 -15.88 -1.48 20.83
C THR A 523 -15.00 -1.27 19.60
N VAL A 524 -14.31 -2.33 19.17
CA VAL A 524 -13.46 -2.30 17.98
C VAL A 524 -14.19 -2.94 16.82
N SER A 525 -14.32 -2.19 15.74
CA SER A 525 -14.83 -2.60 14.45
C SER A 525 -13.70 -3.15 13.59
N TYR A 526 -13.97 -4.18 12.80
CA TYR A 526 -12.98 -4.83 11.93
C TYR A 526 -13.50 -4.87 10.51
N VAL A 527 -12.70 -4.41 9.55
CA VAL A 527 -13.01 -4.50 8.11
C VAL A 527 -11.78 -5.00 7.37
N TRP A 528 -12.00 -5.91 6.42
CA TRP A 528 -10.96 -6.32 5.48
C TRP A 528 -11.30 -5.79 4.08
N VAL A 529 -10.43 -4.94 3.56
CA VAL A 529 -10.51 -4.47 2.17
C VAL A 529 -9.57 -5.34 1.34
N SER A 530 -10.15 -6.33 0.65
CA SER A 530 -9.37 -7.22 -0.19
C SER A 530 -8.91 -6.50 -1.45
N ILE A 531 -7.59 -6.47 -1.69
CA ILE A 531 -6.98 -5.93 -2.91
C ILE A 531 -7.39 -6.74 -4.16
N ALA A 532 -7.80 -8.01 -3.96
CA ALA A 532 -8.26 -8.89 -5.03
C ALA A 532 -9.75 -8.77 -5.34
N ALA A 533 -10.50 -7.91 -4.64
CA ALA A 533 -11.94 -7.78 -4.84
C ALA A 533 -12.26 -6.83 -6.01
N ASP A 534 -13.14 -7.28 -6.91
CA ASP A 534 -13.55 -6.49 -8.08
C ASP A 534 -14.51 -5.38 -7.68
N VAL A 535 -15.40 -5.70 -6.74
CA VAL A 535 -16.40 -4.80 -6.20
C VAL A 535 -16.13 -4.58 -4.72
N ASP A 536 -16.20 -3.34 -4.27
CA ASP A 536 -16.03 -3.01 -2.86
C ASP A 536 -17.30 -3.21 -2.02
N PHE A 537 -17.26 -2.76 -0.76
CA PHE A 537 -18.38 -2.92 0.17
C PHE A 537 -19.56 -1.97 -0.12
N GLU A 538 -19.38 -0.97 -0.98
CA GLU A 538 -20.43 -0.04 -1.43
C GLU A 538 -21.01 -0.42 -2.80
N GLY A 539 -20.46 -1.48 -3.43
CA GLY A 539 -20.92 -1.95 -4.73
C GLY A 539 -20.21 -1.28 -5.91
N GLU A 540 -19.16 -0.50 -5.65
CA GLU A 540 -18.37 0.17 -6.69
C GLU A 540 -17.30 -0.77 -7.25
N ASP A 541 -17.14 -0.76 -8.57
CA ASP A 541 -16.13 -1.60 -9.23
C ASP A 541 -14.72 -0.98 -9.16
N VAL A 542 -13.74 -1.64 -9.78
CA VAL A 542 -12.35 -1.16 -9.83
C VAL A 542 -12.24 0.18 -10.55
N ARG A 543 -12.95 0.35 -11.68
CA ARG A 543 -12.92 1.58 -12.47
C ARG A 543 -13.48 2.76 -11.70
N ASP A 544 -14.58 2.58 -10.98
CA ASP A 544 -15.19 3.65 -10.19
C ASP A 544 -14.22 4.16 -9.10
N SER A 545 -13.55 3.23 -8.40
CA SER A 545 -12.48 3.56 -7.44
C SER A 545 -11.28 4.25 -8.12
N LEU A 546 -10.85 3.80 -9.30
CA LEU A 546 -9.78 4.45 -10.06
C LEU A 546 -10.15 5.87 -10.48
N GLY A 547 -11.41 6.11 -10.85
CA GLY A 547 -11.90 7.44 -11.21
C GLY A 547 -11.88 8.41 -10.05
N ALA A 548 -12.33 7.97 -8.86
CA ALA A 548 -12.24 8.77 -7.65
C ALA A 548 -10.78 9.12 -7.30
N VAL A 549 -9.87 8.16 -7.46
CA VAL A 549 -8.44 8.34 -7.21
C VAL A 549 -7.80 9.27 -8.24
N ALA A 550 -8.10 9.12 -9.53
CA ALA A 550 -7.64 10.01 -10.58
C ALA A 550 -8.06 11.46 -10.32
N HIS A 551 -9.33 11.69 -9.98
CA HIS A 551 -9.84 13.01 -9.61
C HIS A 551 -9.14 13.59 -8.37
N MET A 552 -8.85 12.76 -7.37
CA MET A 552 -8.07 13.20 -6.20
C MET A 552 -6.67 13.65 -6.60
N VAL A 553 -6.02 13.02 -7.58
CA VAL A 553 -4.70 13.51 -8.01
C VAL A 553 -4.80 14.76 -8.88
N GLU A 554 -5.77 14.82 -9.80
CA GLU A 554 -6.00 16.01 -10.65
C GLU A 554 -6.29 17.26 -9.82
N SER A 555 -7.01 17.12 -8.72
CA SER A 555 -7.25 18.20 -7.76
C SER A 555 -6.03 18.57 -6.92
N GLY A 556 -4.87 17.96 -7.16
CA GLY A 556 -3.67 18.13 -6.33
C GLY A 556 -3.87 17.61 -4.91
N SER A 557 -4.85 16.72 -4.72
CA SER A 557 -5.03 16.09 -3.44
C SER A 557 -3.89 15.07 -3.24
N ILE A 558 -4.06 13.84 -3.67
CA ILE A 558 -3.06 12.82 -3.35
C ILE A 558 -1.96 12.78 -4.42
N ARG A 559 -0.77 12.30 -4.06
CA ARG A 559 0.33 12.08 -5.01
C ARG A 559 1.12 10.81 -4.65
N PRO A 560 1.25 9.83 -5.55
CA PRO A 560 2.06 8.64 -5.33
C PRO A 560 3.54 8.98 -5.13
N TRP A 561 4.23 8.21 -4.29
CA TRP A 561 5.67 8.37 -4.07
C TRP A 561 6.46 7.48 -5.02
N VAL A 562 7.41 8.06 -5.76
CA VAL A 562 8.24 7.35 -6.74
C VAL A 562 9.73 7.32 -6.39
N GLY A 563 10.10 7.74 -5.17
CA GLY A 563 11.50 7.94 -4.74
C GLY A 563 12.04 9.33 -5.05
N ASP A 564 13.15 9.69 -4.40
CA ASP A 564 13.85 10.98 -4.56
C ASP A 564 15.12 10.89 -5.44
N GLY A 565 15.35 9.77 -6.13
CA GLY A 565 16.55 9.57 -6.96
C GLY A 565 17.85 9.40 -6.17
N HIS A 566 17.80 9.57 -4.84
CA HIS A 566 18.88 9.33 -3.88
C HIS A 566 18.56 8.16 -2.93
N ASP A 567 17.60 7.31 -3.29
CA ASP A 567 17.21 6.15 -2.51
C ASP A 567 18.33 5.10 -2.53
N ASP A 568 18.94 4.85 -1.37
CA ASP A 568 20.01 3.87 -1.18
C ASP A 568 19.51 2.41 -1.36
N ASN A 569 18.19 2.17 -1.28
CA ASN A 569 17.55 0.87 -1.55
C ASN A 569 17.49 0.50 -3.04
N GLY A 570 18.19 1.25 -3.90
CA GLY A 570 18.24 1.08 -5.34
C GLY A 570 17.19 1.91 -6.09
N PRO A 571 17.30 1.98 -7.43
CA PRO A 571 16.42 2.80 -8.24
C PRO A 571 14.99 2.24 -8.19
N ARG A 572 14.04 3.03 -7.68
CA ARG A 572 12.60 2.71 -7.71
C ARG A 572 12.00 2.78 -9.11
N VAL A 573 12.70 3.37 -10.06
CA VAL A 573 12.32 3.41 -11.47
C VAL A 573 13.34 2.59 -12.24
N VAL A 574 12.90 1.44 -12.73
CA VAL A 574 13.76 0.43 -13.36
C VAL A 574 13.41 0.33 -14.84
N PRO A 575 14.39 0.26 -15.75
CA PRO A 575 14.12 0.01 -17.17
C PRO A 575 13.64 -1.43 -17.39
N PHE A 576 12.90 -1.67 -18.48
CA PHE A 576 12.20 -2.94 -18.71
C PHE A 576 13.12 -4.17 -18.67
N ASP A 577 14.31 -4.06 -19.25
CA ASP A 577 15.33 -5.11 -19.33
C ASP A 577 15.91 -5.49 -17.96
N LYS A 578 15.95 -4.54 -17.02
CA LYS A 578 16.45 -4.75 -15.64
C LYS A 578 15.35 -5.10 -14.64
N SER A 579 14.09 -5.12 -15.06
CA SER A 579 12.97 -5.44 -14.18
C SER A 579 13.02 -6.83 -13.51
N PRO A 580 13.68 -7.87 -14.04
CA PRO A 580 13.86 -9.12 -13.29
C PRO A 580 14.46 -8.91 -11.90
N GLU A 581 15.40 -7.96 -11.77
CA GLU A 581 16.15 -7.74 -10.52
C GLU A 581 15.27 -7.24 -9.37
N VAL A 582 14.11 -6.67 -9.69
CA VAL A 582 13.10 -6.21 -8.71
C VAL A 582 12.48 -7.39 -7.96
N PHE A 583 12.52 -8.60 -8.53
CA PHE A 583 11.91 -9.81 -7.97
C PHE A 583 12.89 -10.69 -7.18
N ARG A 584 14.08 -10.16 -6.83
CA ARG A 584 15.01 -10.84 -5.94
C ARG A 584 14.39 -11.03 -4.55
N ARG A 585 14.69 -12.15 -3.91
CA ARG A 585 14.18 -12.52 -2.59
C ARG A 585 15.25 -13.24 -1.80
N ASP A 586 15.30 -12.97 -0.51
CA ASP A 586 16.12 -13.67 0.48
C ASP A 586 15.24 -14.60 1.34
N GLY A 587 15.77 -15.09 2.46
CA GLY A 587 15.04 -15.92 3.41
C GLY A 587 13.90 -15.20 4.16
N GLU A 588 13.94 -13.87 4.25
CA GLU A 588 13.01 -13.05 5.01
C GLU A 588 11.91 -12.45 4.13
N GLY A 589 12.18 -12.21 2.84
CA GLY A 589 11.21 -11.59 1.95
C GLY A 589 11.79 -11.08 0.63
N PRO A 590 11.07 -10.16 -0.04
CA PRO A 590 11.64 -9.39 -1.14
C PRO A 590 12.79 -8.50 -0.65
N VAL A 591 13.82 -8.37 -1.47
CA VAL A 591 14.93 -7.43 -1.26
C VAL A 591 14.83 -6.24 -2.21
N GLY A 592 15.50 -5.14 -1.86
CA GLY A 592 15.48 -3.91 -2.65
C GLY A 592 14.14 -3.15 -2.58
N PRO A 593 13.64 -2.60 -3.70
CA PRO A 593 12.56 -1.62 -3.68
C PRO A 593 11.18 -2.16 -3.28
N LEU A 594 10.98 -3.49 -3.29
CA LEU A 594 9.73 -4.14 -2.85
C LEU A 594 9.75 -4.60 -1.39
N LYS A 595 10.87 -4.40 -0.68
CA LYS A 595 11.00 -4.73 0.74
C LYS A 595 10.05 -3.89 1.60
N ASP A 596 9.52 -4.48 2.67
CA ASP A 596 8.70 -3.83 3.70
C ASP A 596 7.49 -3.01 3.19
N GLY A 597 6.83 -3.52 2.15
CA GLY A 597 5.67 -2.87 1.53
C GLY A 597 6.05 -1.75 0.57
N GLY A 598 7.32 -1.67 0.17
CA GLY A 598 7.82 -0.77 -0.84
C GLY A 598 7.21 -1.01 -2.22
N THR A 599 7.33 0.00 -3.06
CA THR A 599 6.80 0.00 -4.43
C THR A 599 7.87 0.41 -5.44
N CYS A 600 7.72 -0.10 -6.66
CA CYS A 600 8.65 0.13 -7.77
C CYS A 600 7.87 0.40 -9.06
N VAL A 601 8.49 1.11 -9.99
CA VAL A 601 7.99 1.35 -11.35
C VAL A 601 8.94 0.72 -12.35
N VAL A 602 8.39 0.02 -13.34
CA VAL A 602 9.12 -0.46 -14.50
C VAL A 602 8.71 0.35 -15.73
N ARG A 603 9.67 1.00 -16.40
CA ARG A 603 9.43 1.69 -17.68
C ARG A 603 9.53 0.66 -18.81
N VAL A 604 8.43 0.42 -19.51
CA VAL A 604 8.29 -0.61 -20.55
C VAL A 604 8.67 -0.06 -21.92
N VAL A 605 8.03 1.04 -22.33
CA VAL A 605 8.35 1.74 -23.56
C VAL A 605 9.28 2.91 -23.22
N PRO A 606 10.45 3.04 -23.88
CA PRO A 606 11.48 4.02 -23.54
C PRO A 606 11.05 5.48 -23.63
#